data_AF-A0A5C3NT22-F1
#
_entry.id   AF-A0A5C3NT22-F1
#
_cell.length_a   1.000
_cell.length_b   1.000
_cell.length_c   1.000
_cell.angle_alpha   90.00
_cell.angle_beta   90.00
_cell.angle_gamma   90.00
#
_symmetry.space_group_name_H-M   'P 1'
#
loop_
_entity.id
_entity.type
_entity.pdbx_description
1 polymer ?
#
loop_
_entity_poly.entity_id
_entity_poly.type
_entity_poly.pdbx_seq_one_letter_code
_entity_poly.pdbx_strand_id
1 'polypeptide(L)'
;MTNFHWSPLVHSAVELNSNLFTSSPSFLSSLLSYLPFISSPSYPSTLAQYKPIPGLLALHIRRGDFVDHCHHLAKWSSRYNGFNSFPELPDQFEPPAGGGWGETTPENDATYIRHCFPSIEQIVERVTQVRNFEATRLRRKGGGLKNVFIMTNGPKEWVDELKEALSRRGIEEGQEWKNVASSRDLVLNREQKGVAQAVDMVIGQRAQVIIGNGFSSLTSNIVMLRRANDIHPDTNRFW
;
A
#
# COMPACT_ATOMS: atom_id res chain seq x y z
N MET A 1 7.96 -12.68 -13.77
CA MET A 1 9.01 -13.14 -12.82
C MET A 1 8.50 -14.41 -12.16
N THR A 2 9.02 -15.57 -12.53
CA THR A 2 8.48 -16.87 -12.07
C THR A 2 9.23 -17.46 -10.87
N ASN A 3 10.44 -16.97 -10.56
CA ASN A 3 11.29 -17.52 -9.50
C ASN A 3 11.58 -16.50 -8.36
N PHE A 4 10.91 -15.35 -8.36
CA PHE A 4 11.10 -14.37 -7.28
C PHE A 4 10.31 -14.80 -6.05
N HIS A 5 10.99 -14.86 -4.90
CA HIS A 5 10.38 -15.10 -3.60
C HIS A 5 11.01 -14.20 -2.54
N TRP A 6 10.19 -13.73 -1.61
CA TRP A 6 10.67 -13.05 -0.41
C TRP A 6 11.34 -14.03 0.55
N SER A 7 12.26 -13.54 1.38
CA SER A 7 12.97 -14.40 2.33
C SER A 7 12.02 -14.96 3.40
N PRO A 8 12.33 -16.13 4.00
CA PRO A 8 11.58 -16.67 5.14
C PRO A 8 11.49 -15.68 6.32
N LEU A 9 12.49 -14.81 6.49
CA LEU A 9 12.50 -13.78 7.51
C LEU A 9 11.37 -12.76 7.31
N VAL A 10 11.13 -12.34 6.07
CA VAL A 10 10.01 -11.44 5.73
C VAL A 10 8.68 -12.16 5.91
N HIS A 11 8.57 -13.41 5.45
CA HIS A 11 7.34 -14.20 5.58
C HIS A 11 6.94 -14.42 7.04
N SER A 12 7.88 -14.78 7.91
CA SER A 12 7.61 -14.97 9.34
C SER A 12 7.14 -13.67 10.03
N ALA A 13 7.69 -12.52 9.64
CA ALA A 13 7.24 -11.22 10.17
C ALA A 13 5.81 -10.89 9.74
N VAL A 14 5.47 -11.15 8.47
CA VAL A 14 4.10 -10.95 7.94
C VAL A 14 3.10 -11.89 8.63
N GLU A 15 3.47 -13.15 8.84
CA GLU A 15 2.59 -14.13 9.50
C GLU A 15 2.32 -13.75 10.96
N LEU A 16 3.38 -13.40 11.71
CA LEU A 16 3.30 -12.96 13.10
C LEU A 16 2.37 -11.76 13.29
N ASN A 17 2.30 -10.86 12.31
CA ASN A 17 1.55 -9.61 12.38
C ASN A 17 0.23 -9.67 11.58
N SER A 18 -0.20 -10.84 11.12
CA SER A 18 -1.35 -10.98 10.23
C SER A 18 -2.69 -10.50 10.81
N ASN A 19 -2.82 -10.46 12.13
CA ASN A 19 -3.98 -9.89 12.83
C ASN A 19 -4.15 -8.38 12.57
N LEU A 20 -3.08 -7.66 12.19
CA LEU A 20 -3.13 -6.23 11.89
C LEU A 20 -3.79 -5.90 10.55
N PHE A 21 -3.97 -6.87 9.66
CA PHE A 21 -4.45 -6.61 8.30
C PHE A 21 -5.35 -7.71 7.72
N THR A 22 -5.80 -8.66 8.54
CA THR A 22 -6.77 -9.70 8.16
C THR A 22 -7.94 -9.72 9.14
N SER A 23 -9.16 -9.89 8.63
CA SER A 23 -10.38 -9.92 9.48
C SER A 23 -10.71 -11.29 10.06
N SER A 24 -10.01 -12.34 9.65
CA SER A 24 -10.08 -13.68 10.22
C SER A 24 -8.82 -14.43 9.79
N PRO A 25 -7.90 -14.76 10.70
CA PRO A 25 -7.00 -15.87 10.43
C PRO A 25 -7.92 -17.08 10.29
N SER A 26 -8.01 -17.69 9.11
CA SER A 26 -8.62 -19.01 9.03
C SER A 26 -7.75 -19.88 9.93
N PHE A 27 -8.26 -20.27 11.11
CA PHE A 27 -7.52 -21.06 12.09
C PHE A 27 -6.86 -22.29 11.45
N LEU A 28 -7.55 -22.86 10.44
CA LEU A 28 -7.08 -23.94 9.58
C LEU A 28 -5.88 -23.59 8.68
N SER A 29 -5.78 -22.37 8.13
CA SER A 29 -4.64 -22.00 7.28
C SER A 29 -3.37 -21.84 8.10
N SER A 30 -3.47 -21.34 9.33
CA SER A 30 -2.33 -21.22 10.25
C SER A 30 -1.91 -22.60 10.79
N LEU A 31 -2.86 -23.46 11.16
CA LEU A 31 -2.57 -24.84 11.60
C LEU A 31 -1.92 -25.70 10.51
N LEU A 32 -2.33 -25.56 9.26
CA LEU A 32 -1.74 -26.31 8.13
C LEU A 32 -0.28 -25.91 7.86
N SER A 33 0.11 -24.65 8.13
CA SER A 33 1.51 -24.21 8.05
C SER A 33 2.44 -24.92 9.04
N TYR A 34 1.90 -25.43 10.15
CA TYR A 34 2.66 -26.05 11.25
C TYR A 34 2.63 -27.59 11.23
N LEU A 35 1.91 -28.23 10.30
CA LEU A 35 1.86 -29.70 10.22
C LEU A 35 3.04 -30.23 9.38
N PRO A 36 4.00 -30.97 9.96
CA PRO A 36 5.21 -31.41 9.26
C PRO A 36 4.99 -32.58 8.29
N PHE A 37 3.75 -33.06 8.13
CA PHE A 37 3.41 -34.30 7.42
C PHE A 37 2.68 -34.12 6.07
N ILE A 38 2.49 -32.88 5.58
CA ILE A 38 1.87 -32.64 4.25
C ILE A 38 2.78 -31.80 3.32
N SER A 39 3.98 -31.43 3.77
CA SER A 39 4.94 -30.67 2.95
C SER A 39 5.76 -31.59 2.04
N SER A 40 5.12 -32.10 0.98
CA SER A 40 5.86 -32.22 -0.28
C SER A 40 6.36 -30.82 -0.63
N PRO A 41 7.62 -30.63 -1.06
CA PRO A 41 8.15 -29.32 -1.44
C PRO A 41 7.61 -28.90 -2.82
N SER A 42 6.31 -29.03 -3.05
CA SER A 42 5.65 -28.27 -4.09
C SER A 42 5.51 -26.86 -3.55
N TYR A 43 6.52 -26.02 -3.79
CA TYR A 43 6.38 -24.59 -3.65
C TYR A 43 5.06 -24.20 -4.35
N PRO A 44 4.11 -23.55 -3.65
CA PRO A 44 2.95 -23.02 -4.32
C PRO A 44 3.46 -22.20 -5.50
N SER A 45 2.86 -22.34 -6.68
CA SER A 45 3.15 -21.43 -7.79
C SER A 45 3.17 -19.99 -7.25
N THR A 46 4.11 -19.16 -7.66
CA THR A 46 4.25 -17.76 -7.18
C THR A 46 2.91 -17.02 -7.14
N LEU A 47 2.06 -17.27 -8.14
CA LEU A 47 0.68 -16.77 -8.25
C LEU A 47 -0.24 -17.13 -7.07
N ALA A 48 -0.09 -18.34 -6.51
CA ALA A 48 -0.87 -18.78 -5.35
C ALA A 48 -0.35 -18.19 -4.03
N GLN A 49 0.96 -17.97 -3.92
CA GLN A 49 1.62 -17.47 -2.71
C GLN A 49 1.30 -16.00 -2.43
N TYR A 50 1.17 -15.18 -3.48
CA TYR A 50 0.97 -13.73 -3.36
C TYR A 50 -0.46 -13.28 -3.71
N LYS A 51 -1.44 -14.17 -3.52
CA LYS A 51 -2.87 -13.83 -3.69
C LYS A 51 -3.26 -12.63 -2.82
N PRO A 52 -4.07 -11.70 -3.36
CA PRO A 52 -4.60 -10.59 -2.58
C PRO A 52 -5.38 -11.04 -1.34
N ILE A 53 -5.18 -10.35 -0.23
CA ILE A 53 -5.90 -10.48 1.03
C ILE A 53 -7.24 -9.75 0.88
N PRO A 54 -8.38 -10.47 0.91
CA PRO A 54 -9.68 -9.86 0.70
C PRO A 54 -9.98 -8.76 1.72
N GLY A 55 -10.42 -7.61 1.22
CA GLY A 55 -10.80 -6.45 2.02
C GLY A 55 -9.64 -5.66 2.63
N LEU A 56 -8.38 -5.93 2.28
CA LEU A 56 -7.24 -5.13 2.73
C LEU A 56 -6.98 -3.96 1.77
N LEU A 57 -7.02 -2.74 2.32
CA LEU A 57 -6.47 -1.53 1.72
C LEU A 57 -5.10 -1.24 2.32
N ALA A 58 -4.05 -1.21 1.49
CA ALA A 58 -2.73 -0.76 1.93
C ALA A 58 -2.46 0.66 1.46
N LEU A 59 -1.93 1.51 2.34
CA LEU A 59 -1.59 2.90 2.05
C LEU A 59 -0.07 3.06 2.15
N HIS A 60 0.61 3.46 1.08
CA HIS A 60 2.02 3.86 1.18
C HIS A 60 2.15 5.38 1.22
N ILE A 61 2.51 5.91 2.39
CA ILE A 61 2.62 7.34 2.64
C ILE A 61 4.05 7.67 3.05
N ARG A 62 4.76 8.34 2.14
CA ARG A 62 6.07 8.90 2.41
C ARG A 62 5.88 10.26 3.09
N ARG A 63 6.19 10.31 4.39
CA ARG A 63 6.15 11.50 5.23
C ARG A 63 7.59 11.83 5.64
N GLY A 64 7.87 12.09 6.91
CA GLY A 64 9.23 12.27 7.41
C GLY A 64 9.99 13.36 6.66
N ASP A 65 11.18 13.03 6.17
CA ASP A 65 12.10 13.89 5.41
C ASP A 65 11.68 14.15 3.94
N PHE A 66 10.50 13.69 3.52
CA PHE A 66 10.17 13.60 2.09
C PHE A 66 9.62 14.90 1.48
N VAL A 67 9.30 15.92 2.28
CA VAL A 67 8.70 17.16 1.75
C VAL A 67 9.65 17.90 0.80
N ASP A 68 10.93 18.00 1.15
CA ASP A 68 11.94 18.63 0.29
C ASP A 68 12.15 17.87 -1.01
N HIS A 69 12.02 16.54 -0.96
CA HIS A 69 12.05 15.71 -2.15
C HIS A 69 10.87 16.02 -3.08
N CYS A 70 9.67 16.26 -2.55
CA CYS A 70 8.50 16.64 -3.35
C CYS A 70 8.71 17.98 -4.07
N HIS A 71 9.27 18.98 -3.40
CA HIS A 71 9.63 20.26 -4.03
C HIS A 71 10.71 20.08 -5.11
N HIS A 72 11.67 19.19 -4.87
CA HIS A 72 12.68 18.85 -5.88
C HIS A 72 12.04 18.19 -7.12
N LEU A 73 11.09 17.27 -6.93
CA LEU A 73 10.39 16.62 -8.05
C LEU A 73 9.66 17.66 -8.93
N ALA A 74 9.05 18.68 -8.30
CA ALA A 74 8.37 19.77 -9.00
C ALA A 74 9.32 20.59 -9.88
N LYS A 75 10.50 20.94 -9.35
CA LYS A 75 11.55 21.71 -10.04
C LYS A 75 12.10 21.03 -11.30
N TRP A 76 11.96 19.72 -11.41
CA TRP A 76 12.49 18.93 -12.52
C TRP A 76 11.40 18.32 -13.41
N SER A 77 10.14 18.68 -13.20
CA SER A 77 9.01 18.11 -13.93
C SER A 77 9.03 16.58 -13.92
N SER A 78 9.40 16.00 -12.77
CA SER A 78 9.54 14.55 -12.61
C SER A 78 8.19 13.86 -12.84
N ARG A 79 8.19 12.77 -13.60
CA ARG A 79 7.02 11.87 -13.73
C ARG A 79 6.99 10.88 -12.56
N TYR A 80 5.91 10.09 -12.48
CA TYR A 80 5.90 8.92 -11.61
C TYR A 80 7.07 7.97 -11.93
N ASN A 81 7.43 7.17 -10.93
CA ASN A 81 8.46 6.16 -11.09
C ASN A 81 8.07 5.16 -12.19
N GLY A 82 9.05 4.49 -12.83
CA GLY A 82 8.83 3.71 -14.04
C GLY A 82 7.70 2.67 -13.93
N PHE A 83 7.70 1.83 -12.89
CA PHE A 83 6.64 0.82 -12.70
C PHE A 83 5.33 1.37 -12.16
N ASN A 84 5.27 2.66 -11.81
CA ASN A 84 4.03 3.38 -11.50
C ASN A 84 3.42 4.08 -12.73
N SER A 85 4.02 3.90 -13.92
CA SER A 85 3.61 4.57 -15.16
C SER A 85 3.13 3.59 -16.24
N PHE A 86 2.71 2.38 -15.86
CA PHE A 86 2.10 1.45 -16.82
C PHE A 86 0.79 2.06 -17.38
N PRO A 87 0.54 1.98 -18.70
CA PRO A 87 -0.65 2.59 -19.31
C PRO A 87 -1.98 2.05 -18.80
N GLU A 88 -2.01 0.81 -18.29
CA GLU A 88 -3.23 0.20 -17.75
C GLU A 88 -3.57 0.69 -16.34
N LEU A 89 -2.68 1.43 -15.67
CA LEU A 89 -2.96 1.95 -14.32
C LEU A 89 -3.97 3.09 -14.39
N PRO A 90 -4.94 3.12 -13.46
CA PRO A 90 -6.05 4.07 -13.51
C PRO A 90 -5.64 5.51 -13.21
N ASP A 91 -4.62 5.69 -12.36
CA ASP A 91 -4.14 7.02 -11.97
C ASP A 91 -2.82 7.29 -12.68
N GLN A 92 -2.81 8.31 -13.53
CA GLN A 92 -1.64 8.76 -14.29
C GLN A 92 -1.22 10.15 -13.81
N PHE A 93 0.04 10.50 -14.05
CA PHE A 93 0.56 11.83 -13.71
C PHE A 93 1.33 12.42 -14.87
N GLU A 94 0.77 13.50 -15.41
CA GLU A 94 1.43 14.36 -16.38
C GLU A 94 1.90 15.63 -15.65
N PRO A 95 3.22 15.91 -15.64
CA PRO A 95 3.75 17.13 -15.05
C PRO A 95 3.05 18.36 -15.66
N PRO A 96 2.45 19.26 -14.85
CA PRO A 96 1.85 20.46 -15.39
C PRO A 96 2.94 21.43 -15.85
N ALA A 97 2.52 22.47 -16.57
CA ALA A 97 3.42 23.54 -16.98
C ALA A 97 3.93 24.32 -15.75
N GLY A 98 5.03 25.06 -15.94
CA GLY A 98 5.58 25.92 -14.89
C GLY A 98 6.57 25.22 -13.96
N GLY A 99 7.16 24.11 -14.38
CA GLY A 99 8.34 23.51 -13.75
C GLY A 99 9.40 23.15 -14.80
N GLY A 100 10.62 22.86 -14.33
CA GLY A 100 11.71 22.34 -15.15
C GLY A 100 13.03 23.06 -14.91
N TRP A 101 14.14 22.38 -15.22
CA TRP A 101 15.50 22.94 -15.16
C TRP A 101 15.89 23.55 -13.80
N GLY A 102 15.30 23.06 -12.69
CA GLY A 102 15.59 23.52 -11.34
C GLY A 102 14.63 24.59 -10.81
N GLU A 103 13.67 25.03 -11.62
CA GLU A 103 12.68 26.05 -11.26
C GLU A 103 11.26 25.48 -11.21
N THR A 104 10.40 26.08 -10.38
CA THR A 104 8.98 25.75 -10.28
C THR A 104 8.15 26.94 -9.88
N THR A 105 6.96 27.05 -10.47
CA THR A 105 5.88 27.94 -10.02
C THR A 105 5.24 27.39 -8.73
N PRO A 106 4.64 28.26 -7.89
CA PRO A 106 3.87 27.82 -6.73
C PRO A 106 2.73 26.86 -7.07
N GLU A 107 2.08 27.04 -8.22
CA GLU A 107 0.95 26.20 -8.66
C GLU A 107 1.41 24.78 -9.05
N ASN A 108 2.53 24.67 -9.77
CA ASN A 108 3.15 23.38 -10.06
C ASN A 108 3.62 22.70 -8.77
N ASP A 109 4.28 23.43 -7.87
CA ASP A 109 4.75 22.91 -6.59
C ASP A 109 3.61 22.34 -5.74
N ALA A 110 2.50 23.09 -5.61
CA ALA A 110 1.30 22.63 -4.91
C ALA A 110 0.69 21.37 -5.54
N THR A 111 0.76 21.23 -6.86
CA THR A 111 0.30 20.03 -7.58
C THR A 111 1.16 18.82 -7.17
N TYR A 112 2.49 18.95 -7.20
CA TYR A 112 3.40 17.90 -6.75
C TYR A 112 3.19 17.54 -5.28
N ILE A 113 3.03 18.53 -4.40
CA ILE A 113 2.78 18.31 -2.97
C ILE A 113 1.50 17.49 -2.75
N ARG A 114 0.44 17.73 -3.52
CA ARG A 114 -0.81 16.97 -3.42
C ARG A 114 -0.63 15.47 -3.71
N HIS A 115 0.20 15.11 -4.69
CA HIS A 115 0.47 13.72 -5.07
C HIS A 115 1.60 13.07 -4.25
N CYS A 116 2.53 13.88 -3.74
CA CYS A 116 3.76 13.41 -3.13
C CYS A 116 3.72 13.43 -1.60
N PHE A 117 3.07 14.43 -1.01
CA PHE A 117 3.02 14.66 0.45
C PHE A 117 1.61 15.09 0.90
N PRO A 118 0.56 14.29 0.63
CA PRO A 118 -0.82 14.70 0.87
C PRO A 118 -1.10 14.97 2.36
N SER A 119 -2.01 15.89 2.64
CA SER A 119 -2.53 16.14 4.00
C SER A 119 -3.40 14.97 4.50
N ILE A 120 -3.70 14.90 5.80
CA ILE A 120 -4.59 13.85 6.34
C ILE A 120 -5.97 13.93 5.68
N GLU A 121 -6.48 15.13 5.46
CA GLU A 121 -7.77 15.37 4.81
C GLU A 121 -7.76 14.84 3.37
N GLN A 122 -6.69 15.11 2.62
CA GLN A 122 -6.51 14.62 1.26
C GLN A 122 -6.39 13.08 1.23
N ILE A 123 -5.67 12.49 2.19
CA ILE A 123 -5.56 11.03 2.32
C ILE A 123 -6.94 10.40 2.59
N VAL A 124 -7.68 10.93 3.58
CA VAL A 124 -9.02 10.43 3.94
C VAL A 124 -9.97 10.53 2.76
N GLU A 125 -10.00 11.67 2.07
CA GLU A 125 -10.81 11.88 0.87
C GLU A 125 -10.48 10.86 -0.22
N ARG A 126 -9.19 10.65 -0.49
CA ARG A 126 -8.75 9.69 -1.50
C ARG A 126 -9.10 8.24 -1.12
N VAL A 127 -8.97 7.89 0.16
CA VAL A 127 -9.37 6.58 0.69
C VAL A 127 -10.86 6.34 0.50
N THR A 128 -11.70 7.33 0.81
CA THR A 128 -13.16 7.27 0.57
C THR A 128 -13.48 7.01 -0.89
N GLN A 129 -12.88 7.78 -1.81
CA GLN A 129 -13.09 7.61 -3.25
C GLN A 129 -12.74 6.20 -3.73
N VAL A 130 -11.57 5.69 -3.33
CA VAL A 130 -11.10 4.36 -3.71
C VAL A 130 -11.98 3.27 -3.11
N ARG A 131 -12.41 3.42 -1.85
CA ARG A 131 -13.32 2.47 -1.19
C ARG A 131 -14.67 2.39 -1.89
N ASN A 132 -15.23 3.52 -2.29
CA ASN A 132 -16.50 3.58 -3.02
C ASN A 132 -16.40 3.00 -4.44
N PHE A 133 -15.29 3.27 -5.14
CA PHE A 133 -15.00 2.65 -6.42
C PHE A 133 -14.91 1.13 -6.31
N GLU A 134 -14.17 0.62 -5.31
CA GLU A 134 -14.03 -0.81 -5.05
C GLU A 134 -15.36 -1.46 -4.69
N ALA A 135 -16.16 -0.83 -3.83
CA ALA A 135 -17.49 -1.32 -3.49
C ALA A 135 -18.37 -1.42 -4.75
N THR A 136 -18.31 -0.42 -5.64
CA THR A 136 -19.04 -0.43 -6.92
C THR A 136 -18.57 -1.56 -7.84
N ARG A 137 -17.25 -1.72 -7.99
CA ARG A 137 -16.63 -2.78 -8.80
C ARG A 137 -16.99 -4.19 -8.31
N LEU A 138 -17.20 -4.36 -7.00
CA LEU A 138 -17.46 -5.65 -6.36
C LEU A 138 -18.94 -5.90 -6.01
N ARG A 139 -19.88 -5.04 -6.44
CA ARG A 139 -21.33 -5.06 -6.09
C ARG A 139 -22.04 -6.43 -6.17
N ARG A 140 -21.49 -7.42 -6.89
CA ARG A 140 -22.05 -8.78 -7.02
C ARG A 140 -21.27 -9.88 -6.27
N LYS A 141 -20.16 -9.56 -5.61
CA LYS A 141 -19.22 -10.53 -5.01
C LYS A 141 -19.14 -10.47 -3.47
N GLY A 142 -19.98 -9.67 -2.81
CA GLY A 142 -19.95 -9.52 -1.34
C GLY A 142 -18.65 -8.91 -0.78
N GLY A 143 -17.89 -8.22 -1.64
CA GLY A 143 -16.55 -7.71 -1.35
C GLY A 143 -16.53 -6.19 -1.16
N GLY A 144 -15.65 -5.73 -0.27
CA GLY A 144 -15.40 -4.32 0.02
C GLY A 144 -14.18 -4.20 0.93
N LEU A 145 -13.59 -3.01 1.01
CA LEU A 145 -12.44 -2.76 1.86
C LEU A 145 -12.91 -2.65 3.32
N LYS A 146 -12.27 -3.43 4.19
CA LYS A 146 -12.62 -3.62 5.60
C LYS A 146 -11.46 -3.34 6.55
N ASN A 147 -10.22 -3.49 6.09
CA ASN A 147 -9.02 -3.24 6.88
C ASN A 147 -8.13 -2.24 6.15
N VAL A 148 -7.47 -1.37 6.91
CA VAL A 148 -6.44 -0.45 6.41
C VAL A 148 -5.11 -0.79 7.05
N PHE A 149 -4.05 -0.87 6.23
CA PHE A 149 -2.67 -0.96 6.70
C PHE A 149 -1.84 0.19 6.14
N ILE A 150 -1.24 0.99 7.02
CA ILE A 150 -0.51 2.21 6.67
C ILE A 150 1.01 1.93 6.69
N MET A 151 1.61 1.90 5.51
CA MET A 151 3.05 1.81 5.30
C MET A 151 3.65 3.22 5.30
N THR A 152 4.41 3.59 6.33
CA THR A 152 4.93 4.97 6.45
C THR A 152 6.19 5.10 7.31
N ASN A 153 7.01 6.08 6.99
CA ASN A 153 8.13 6.57 7.81
C ASN A 153 7.74 7.76 8.71
N GLY A 154 6.47 8.17 8.74
CA GLY A 154 5.98 9.31 9.54
C GLY A 154 6.13 9.12 11.06
N PRO A 155 6.13 10.23 11.83
CA PRO A 155 6.18 10.20 13.29
C PRO A 155 4.91 9.54 13.87
N LYS A 156 5.02 8.94 15.06
CA LYS A 156 3.95 8.12 15.64
C LYS A 156 2.66 8.93 15.83
N GLU A 157 2.78 10.14 16.32
CA GLU A 157 1.68 11.04 16.65
C GLU A 157 0.85 11.36 15.39
N TRP A 158 1.53 11.61 14.27
CA TRP A 158 0.89 11.84 12.98
C TRP A 158 0.18 10.58 12.44
N VAL A 159 0.77 9.41 12.66
CA VAL A 159 0.15 8.13 12.27
C VAL A 159 -1.11 7.87 13.10
N ASP A 160 -1.06 8.15 14.41
CA ASP A 160 -2.22 8.00 15.30
C ASP A 160 -3.36 8.94 14.88
N GLU A 161 -3.06 10.21 14.57
CA GLU A 161 -4.03 11.18 14.03
C GLU A 161 -4.67 10.69 12.71
N LEU A 162 -3.87 10.14 11.79
CA LEU A 162 -4.39 9.58 10.55
C LEU A 162 -5.30 8.36 10.81
N LYS A 163 -4.92 7.47 11.74
CA LYS A 163 -5.73 6.30 12.11
C LYS A 163 -7.10 6.74 12.64
N GLU A 164 -7.13 7.75 13.51
CA GLU A 164 -8.35 8.34 14.04
C GLU A 164 -9.21 8.97 12.93
N ALA A 165 -8.61 9.76 12.05
CA ALA A 165 -9.31 10.42 10.96
C ALA A 165 -9.99 9.42 10.00
N LEU A 166 -9.28 8.33 9.64
CA LEU A 166 -9.83 7.25 8.82
C LEU A 166 -10.98 6.51 9.53
N SER A 167 -10.82 6.25 10.83
CA SER A 167 -11.84 5.56 11.64
C SER A 167 -13.11 6.39 11.74
N ARG A 168 -12.98 7.69 12.07
CA ARG A 168 -14.07 8.66 12.12
C ARG A 168 -14.80 8.76 10.78
N ARG A 169 -14.08 8.91 9.66
CA ARG A 169 -14.68 8.96 8.32
C ARG A 169 -15.50 7.69 8.04
N GLY A 170 -14.97 6.52 8.38
CA GLY A 170 -15.68 5.25 8.21
C GLY A 170 -17.00 5.18 8.99
N ILE A 171 -17.02 5.70 10.22
CA ILE A 171 -18.24 5.79 11.04
C ILE A 171 -19.24 6.76 10.41
N GLU A 172 -18.80 7.95 10.02
CA GLU A 172 -19.64 8.98 9.37
C GLU A 172 -20.29 8.48 8.07
N GLU A 173 -19.60 7.62 7.32
CA GLU A 173 -20.10 6.99 6.09
C GLU A 173 -20.98 5.74 6.33
N GLY A 174 -21.16 5.32 7.58
CA GLY A 174 -21.88 4.08 7.92
C GLY A 174 -21.15 2.81 7.48
N GLN A 175 -19.84 2.90 7.24
CA GLN A 175 -18.98 1.79 6.82
C GLN A 175 -17.74 1.73 7.72
N GLU A 176 -17.91 1.32 8.98
CA GLU A 176 -16.78 1.28 9.92
C GLU A 176 -15.64 0.35 9.43
N TRP A 177 -14.40 0.76 9.69
CA TRP A 177 -13.23 -0.09 9.45
C TRP A 177 -13.13 -1.15 10.54
N LYS A 178 -12.90 -2.41 10.14
CA LYS A 178 -12.64 -3.49 11.11
C LYS A 178 -11.27 -3.36 11.77
N ASN A 179 -10.30 -2.86 11.03
CA ASN A 179 -8.96 -2.61 11.55
C ASN A 179 -8.31 -1.43 10.79
N VAL A 180 -7.60 -0.58 11.52
CA VAL A 180 -6.75 0.48 10.98
C VAL A 180 -5.42 0.36 11.70
N ALA A 181 -4.41 -0.19 11.03
CA ALA A 181 -3.09 -0.45 11.57
C ALA A 181 -1.99 0.16 10.70
N SER A 182 -0.75 0.14 11.17
CA SER A 182 0.40 0.74 10.49
C SER A 182 1.69 -0.05 10.68
N SER A 183 2.74 0.30 9.93
CA SER A 183 4.10 -0.22 10.14
C SER A 183 4.64 0.05 11.56
N ARG A 184 4.10 1.05 12.27
CA ARG A 184 4.46 1.34 13.67
C ARG A 184 3.87 0.34 14.65
N ASP A 185 2.83 -0.38 14.25
CA ASP A 185 2.16 -1.41 15.06
C ASP A 185 2.80 -2.80 14.86
N LEU A 186 3.74 -2.94 13.92
CA LEU A 186 4.44 -4.20 13.67
C LEU A 186 5.33 -4.61 14.85
N VAL A 187 5.14 -5.83 15.32
CA VAL A 187 6.04 -6.50 16.26
C VAL A 187 7.12 -7.22 15.47
N LEU A 188 8.34 -6.67 15.50
CA LEU A 188 9.50 -7.20 14.77
C LEU A 188 10.64 -7.54 15.73
N ASN A 189 11.22 -8.73 15.55
CA ASN A 189 12.46 -9.11 16.24
C ASN A 189 13.67 -8.33 15.67
N ARG A 190 14.84 -8.50 16.29
CA ARG A 190 16.05 -7.74 15.91
C ARG A 190 16.44 -7.91 14.43
N GLU A 191 16.35 -9.12 13.89
CA GLU A 191 16.68 -9.41 12.50
C GLU A 191 15.62 -8.85 11.55
N GLN A 192 14.35 -9.05 11.89
CA GLN A 192 13.20 -8.57 11.12
C GLN A 192 13.19 -7.04 10.98
N LYS A 193 13.69 -6.29 11.98
CA LYS A 193 13.85 -4.83 11.88
C LYS A 193 14.73 -4.42 10.69
N GLY A 194 15.74 -5.23 10.33
CA GLY A 194 16.58 -5.00 9.16
C GLY A 194 15.87 -5.16 7.81
N VAL A 195 14.70 -5.81 7.80
CA VAL A 195 13.89 -6.06 6.60
C VAL A 195 12.48 -5.47 6.70
N ALA A 196 12.26 -4.50 7.61
CA ALA A 196 10.93 -3.94 7.87
C ALA A 196 10.25 -3.37 6.60
N GLN A 197 11.02 -2.71 5.72
CA GLN A 197 10.48 -2.20 4.45
C GLN A 197 10.03 -3.32 3.50
N ALA A 198 10.72 -4.48 3.53
CA ALA A 198 10.29 -5.64 2.75
C ALA A 198 9.01 -6.26 3.32
N VAL A 199 8.81 -6.21 4.64
CA VAL A 199 7.55 -6.63 5.30
C VAL A 199 6.39 -5.76 4.80
N ASP A 200 6.55 -4.44 4.81
CA ASP A 200 5.58 -3.50 4.23
C ASP A 200 5.29 -3.85 2.76
N MET A 201 6.33 -4.05 1.94
CA MET A 201 6.17 -4.39 0.54
C MET A 201 5.39 -5.68 0.31
N VAL A 202 5.57 -6.72 1.14
CA VAL A 202 4.77 -7.96 1.05
C VAL A 202 3.31 -7.70 1.39
N ILE A 203 3.04 -6.89 2.42
CA ILE A 203 1.67 -6.53 2.79
C ILE A 203 1.00 -5.74 1.66
N GLY A 204 1.70 -4.74 1.10
CA GLY A 204 1.22 -3.95 -0.05
C GLY A 204 1.05 -4.78 -1.33
N GLN A 205 1.98 -5.70 -1.62
CA GLN A 205 1.87 -6.63 -2.74
C GLN A 205 0.62 -7.49 -2.61
N ARG A 206 0.31 -7.95 -1.39
CA ARG A 206 -0.87 -8.79 -1.09
C ARG A 206 -2.12 -7.99 -0.76
N ALA A 207 -2.13 -6.66 -0.83
CA ALA A 207 -3.35 -5.90 -0.56
C ALA A 207 -4.42 -6.16 -1.63
N GLN A 208 -5.71 -6.10 -1.27
CA GLN A 208 -6.77 -6.09 -2.29
C GLN A 208 -6.59 -4.84 -3.17
N VAL A 209 -6.38 -3.69 -2.55
CA VAL A 209 -6.03 -2.44 -3.21
C VAL A 209 -4.88 -1.77 -2.48
N ILE A 210 -3.98 -1.16 -3.25
CA ILE A 210 -2.96 -0.25 -2.72
C ILE A 210 -3.24 1.17 -3.19
N ILE A 211 -3.13 2.16 -2.29
CA ILE A 211 -2.93 3.56 -2.66
C ILE A 211 -1.49 3.93 -2.29
N GLY A 212 -0.68 4.24 -3.29
CA GLY A 212 0.73 4.52 -3.09
C GLY A 212 1.17 5.90 -3.53
N ASN A 213 2.40 6.26 -3.17
CA ASN A 213 3.06 7.44 -3.70
C ASN A 213 3.66 7.11 -5.07
N GLY A 214 3.15 7.75 -6.13
CA GLY A 214 3.56 7.49 -7.51
C GLY A 214 5.04 7.83 -7.80
N PHE A 215 5.66 8.71 -7.02
CA PHE A 215 7.08 9.04 -7.14
C PHE A 215 8.00 8.07 -6.37
N SER A 216 7.44 7.29 -5.44
CA SER A 216 8.24 6.39 -4.61
C SER A 216 8.65 5.11 -5.33
N SER A 217 9.94 4.79 -5.24
CA SER A 217 10.49 3.49 -5.66
C SER A 217 9.91 2.30 -4.88
N LEU A 218 9.53 2.49 -3.61
CA LEU A 218 8.91 1.42 -2.82
C LEU A 218 7.54 1.04 -3.41
N THR A 219 6.69 2.02 -3.71
CA THR A 219 5.43 1.78 -4.41
C THR A 219 5.67 1.19 -5.79
N SER A 220 6.64 1.70 -6.54
CA SER A 220 7.02 1.19 -7.87
C SER A 220 7.33 -0.31 -7.84
N ASN A 221 8.15 -0.75 -6.86
CA ASN A 221 8.47 -2.16 -6.70
C ASN A 221 7.24 -3.00 -6.29
N ILE A 222 6.33 -2.47 -5.46
CA ILE A 222 5.08 -3.16 -5.14
C ILE A 222 4.22 -3.34 -6.40
N VAL A 223 4.04 -2.28 -7.21
CA VAL A 223 3.25 -2.35 -8.46
C VAL A 223 3.87 -3.35 -9.42
N MET A 224 5.20 -3.30 -9.61
CA MET A 224 5.94 -4.29 -10.41
C MET A 224 5.64 -5.73 -9.96
N LEU A 225 5.72 -6.01 -8.66
CA LEU A 225 5.45 -7.35 -8.11
C LEU A 225 3.99 -7.75 -8.25
N ARG A 226 3.04 -6.80 -8.10
CA ARG A 226 1.62 -7.04 -8.31
C ARG A 226 1.32 -7.40 -9.77
N ARG A 227 1.89 -6.66 -10.72
CA ARG A 227 1.78 -6.93 -12.16
C ARG A 227 2.42 -8.27 -12.53
N ALA A 228 3.57 -8.60 -11.94
CA ALA A 228 4.23 -9.89 -12.15
C ALA A 228 3.45 -11.10 -11.57
N ASN A 229 2.47 -10.86 -10.69
CA ASN A 229 1.56 -11.88 -10.14
C ASN A 229 0.13 -11.75 -10.68
N ASP A 230 -0.04 -11.14 -11.86
CA ASP A 230 -1.32 -10.98 -12.55
C ASP A 230 -2.43 -10.32 -11.70
N ILE A 231 -2.03 -9.47 -10.73
CA ILE A 231 -2.98 -8.68 -9.96
C ILE A 231 -3.48 -7.54 -10.84
N HIS A 232 -4.81 -7.39 -10.90
CA HIS A 232 -5.50 -6.47 -11.79
C HIS A 232 -5.01 -5.01 -11.64
N PRO A 233 -4.72 -4.29 -12.74
CA PRO A 233 -4.11 -2.96 -12.67
C PRO A 233 -4.94 -1.94 -11.91
N ASP A 234 -6.28 -1.96 -12.04
CA ASP A 234 -7.22 -1.07 -11.31
C ASP A 234 -7.08 -1.07 -9.78
N THR A 235 -6.45 -2.10 -9.22
CA THR A 235 -6.22 -2.23 -7.78
C THR A 235 -4.94 -1.53 -7.30
N ASN A 236 -4.22 -0.88 -8.21
CA ASN A 236 -3.07 -0.04 -7.92
C ASN A 236 -3.51 1.42 -8.14
N ARG A 237 -3.62 2.16 -7.05
CA ARG A 237 -4.05 3.56 -7.03
C ARG A 237 -2.91 4.44 -6.54
N PHE A 238 -2.95 5.72 -6.86
CA PHE A 238 -2.01 6.72 -6.36
C PHE A 238 -2.74 7.88 -5.66
N TRP A 239 -1.99 8.62 -4.85
CA TRP A 239 -2.43 9.89 -4.24
C TRP A 239 -2.75 10.91 -5.32
#